data_AF-A0A944EBR1-F1
#
_entry.id   AF-A0A944EBR1-F1
#
_cell.length_a   1.000
_cell.length_b   1.000
_cell.length_c   1.000
_cell.angle_alpha   90.00
_cell.angle_beta   90.00
_cell.angle_gamma   90.00
#
_symmetry.space_group_name_H-M   'P 1'
#
loop_
_entity.id
_entity.type
_entity.pdbx_description
1 polymer ?
#
loop_
_entity_poly.entity_id
_entity_poly.type
_entity_poly.pdbx_seq_one_letter_code
_entity_poly.pdbx_strand_id
1 'polypeptide(L)'
;MTHAVDAVDAAAIALGDRLWIPDGEEKTLGQAFLARRDALDPLLLPGMPASRDPQGWVTQHVLWLEAVASLTARVRDQWYPHLPTSHMTALVSAYADQAAVAGPLADHLRERWAAERPEPLTQEQVTWWEEWHLPAAQREQLDAVTHRLVVIGSVVVAAVTGAWHSG
;
A
#
# COMPACT_ATOMS: atom_id res chain seq x y z
N MET A 1 -8.34 16.03 -1.23
CA MET A 1 -8.27 14.60 -1.64
C MET A 1 -8.60 14.37 -3.12
N THR A 2 -8.90 15.41 -3.91
CA THR A 2 -9.19 15.30 -5.36
C THR A 2 -7.94 15.05 -6.22
N HIS A 3 -6.83 15.75 -5.94
CA HIS A 3 -5.62 15.71 -6.78
C HIS A 3 -4.95 14.33 -6.99
N ALA A 4 -5.02 13.42 -6.01
CA ALA A 4 -4.40 12.10 -6.13
C ALA A 4 -5.22 11.15 -7.03
N VAL A 5 -6.55 11.21 -6.93
CA VAL A 5 -7.46 10.47 -7.83
C VAL A 5 -7.31 11.00 -9.25
N ASP A 6 -7.26 12.34 -9.39
CA ASP A 6 -7.05 12.99 -10.68
C ASP A 6 -5.73 12.56 -11.35
N ALA A 7 -4.66 12.35 -10.59
CA ALA A 7 -3.35 11.95 -11.12
C ALA A 7 -3.33 10.49 -11.62
N VAL A 8 -4.00 9.58 -10.91
CA VAL A 8 -4.08 8.16 -11.28
C VAL A 8 -4.93 7.99 -12.53
N ASP A 9 -6.09 8.63 -12.58
CA ASP A 9 -6.97 8.61 -13.74
C ASP A 9 -6.28 9.27 -14.95
N ALA A 10 -5.61 10.40 -14.76
CA ALA A 10 -4.85 11.04 -15.83
C ALA A 10 -3.72 10.15 -16.37
N ALA A 11 -2.98 9.45 -15.50
CA ALA A 11 -1.95 8.53 -15.92
C ALA A 11 -2.52 7.30 -16.64
N ALA A 12 -3.65 6.75 -16.17
CA ALA A 12 -4.32 5.63 -16.81
C ALA A 12 -4.86 6.01 -18.21
N ILE A 13 -5.51 7.17 -18.33
CA ILE A 13 -5.98 7.72 -19.61
C ILE A 13 -4.79 7.97 -20.54
N ALA A 14 -3.74 8.65 -20.06
CA ALA A 14 -2.58 8.96 -20.89
C ALA A 14 -1.85 7.70 -21.37
N LEU A 15 -1.77 6.66 -20.52
CA LEU A 15 -1.23 5.36 -20.91
C LEU A 15 -2.11 4.67 -21.96
N GLY A 16 -3.43 4.71 -21.80
CA GLY A 16 -4.38 4.06 -22.72
C GLY A 16 -4.49 4.74 -24.09
N ASP A 17 -4.45 6.08 -24.11
CA ASP A 17 -4.48 6.89 -25.33
C ASP A 17 -3.10 7.03 -25.98
N ARG A 18 -2.06 6.38 -25.41
CA ARG A 18 -0.66 6.46 -25.86
C ARG A 18 -0.06 7.87 -25.83
N LEU A 19 -0.65 8.75 -25.02
CA LEU A 19 -0.14 10.09 -24.77
C LEU A 19 1.05 10.07 -23.80
N TRP A 20 1.19 8.99 -23.04
CA TRP A 20 2.34 8.71 -22.20
C TRP A 20 2.87 7.30 -22.47
N ILE A 21 4.15 7.22 -22.84
CA ILE A 21 4.90 5.97 -22.97
C ILE A 21 6.08 6.09 -21.99
N PRO A 22 6.12 5.27 -20.92
CA PRO A 22 7.17 5.36 -19.92
C PRO A 22 8.57 5.20 -20.54
N ASP A 23 9.45 6.16 -20.28
CA ASP A 23 10.83 6.09 -20.71
C ASP A 23 11.66 5.11 -19.85
N GLY A 24 12.97 5.03 -20.10
CA GLY A 24 13.85 4.12 -19.37
C GLY A 24 13.94 4.43 -17.87
N GLU A 25 13.93 5.70 -17.49
CA GLU A 25 14.03 6.12 -16.09
C GLU A 25 12.72 5.89 -15.35
N GLU A 26 11.58 6.24 -15.96
CA GLU A 26 10.25 5.95 -15.42
C GLU A 26 10.02 4.44 -15.24
N LYS A 27 10.43 3.61 -16.21
CA LYS A 27 10.35 2.15 -16.07
C LYS A 27 11.20 1.66 -14.92
N THR A 28 12.42 2.19 -14.78
CA THR A 28 13.33 1.80 -13.69
C THR A 28 12.76 2.18 -12.32
N LEU A 29 12.17 3.37 -12.20
CA LEU A 29 11.44 3.80 -11.00
C LEU A 29 10.29 2.84 -10.68
N GLY A 30 9.42 2.55 -11.65
CA GLY A 30 8.28 1.64 -11.46
C GLY A 30 8.72 0.24 -11.03
N GLN A 31 9.76 -0.31 -11.67
CA GLN A 31 10.34 -1.61 -11.31
C GLN A 31 10.94 -1.60 -9.90
N ALA A 32 11.69 -0.56 -9.55
CA ALA A 32 12.30 -0.43 -8.23
C ALA A 32 11.23 -0.32 -7.13
N PHE A 33 10.15 0.42 -7.38
CA PHE A 33 9.00 0.48 -6.48
C PHE A 33 8.36 -0.89 -6.28
N LEU A 34 7.99 -1.58 -7.37
CA LEU A 34 7.33 -2.89 -7.30
C LEU A 34 8.19 -3.93 -6.59
N ALA A 35 9.46 -4.05 -6.98
CA ALA A 35 10.39 -5.01 -6.37
C ALA A 35 10.58 -4.77 -4.87
N ARG A 36 10.70 -3.50 -4.45
CA ARG A 36 10.86 -3.15 -3.03
C ARG A 36 9.58 -3.36 -2.23
N ARG A 37 8.41 -3.08 -2.81
CA ARG A 37 7.10 -3.36 -2.19
C ARG A 37 6.91 -4.86 -1.97
N ASP A 38 7.20 -5.66 -2.98
CA ASP A 38 6.99 -7.12 -2.95
C ASP A 38 8.00 -7.85 -2.03
N ALA A 39 9.13 -7.21 -1.73
CA ALA A 39 10.13 -7.69 -0.77
C ALA A 39 9.81 -7.33 0.69
N LEU A 40 8.70 -6.64 0.98
CA LEU A 40 8.32 -6.33 2.36
C LEU A 40 7.80 -7.56 3.07
N ASP A 41 8.51 -7.97 4.12
CA ASP A 41 8.05 -9.03 5.00
C ASP A 41 6.81 -8.59 5.78
N PRO A 42 5.82 -9.47 5.94
CA PRO A 42 4.67 -9.18 6.78
C PRO A 42 5.10 -8.97 8.24
N LEU A 43 4.57 -7.91 8.87
CA LEU A 43 4.90 -7.55 10.24
C LEU A 43 3.82 -8.05 11.20
N LEU A 44 4.25 -8.68 12.29
CA LEU A 44 3.39 -9.09 13.40
C LEU A 44 3.69 -8.22 14.62
N LEU A 45 2.66 -7.97 15.43
CA LEU A 45 2.85 -7.37 16.75
C LEU A 45 3.64 -8.33 17.66
N PRO A 46 4.37 -7.84 18.67
CA PRO A 46 5.23 -8.67 19.51
C PRO A 46 4.47 -9.81 20.19
N GLY A 47 4.85 -11.05 19.88
CA GLY A 47 4.24 -12.27 20.42
C GLY A 47 2.92 -12.68 19.76
N MET A 48 2.39 -11.88 18.81
CA MET A 48 1.21 -12.26 18.04
C MET A 48 1.50 -13.56 17.28
N PRO A 49 0.67 -14.61 17.42
CA PRO A 49 0.89 -15.86 16.72
C PRO A 49 0.68 -15.66 15.21
N ALA A 50 1.35 -16.47 14.38
CA ALA A 50 1.10 -16.47 12.94
C ALA A 50 -0.37 -16.83 12.66
N SER A 51 -1.04 -16.09 11.77
CA SER A 51 -2.43 -16.39 11.38
C SER A 51 -2.51 -17.75 10.67
N ARG A 52 -3.60 -18.48 10.92
CA ARG A 52 -3.96 -19.67 10.12
C ARG A 52 -4.80 -19.33 8.90
N ASP A 53 -5.34 -18.11 8.84
CA ASP A 53 -6.07 -17.62 7.69
C ASP A 53 -5.07 -17.29 6.55
N PRO A 54 -5.31 -17.75 5.31
CA PRO A 54 -4.51 -17.35 4.16
C PRO A 54 -4.42 -15.83 3.95
N GLN A 55 -5.42 -15.07 4.37
CA GLN A 55 -5.45 -13.61 4.28
C GLN A 55 -4.59 -12.94 5.36
N GLY A 56 -4.11 -13.68 6.36
CA GLY A 56 -3.35 -13.14 7.47
C GLY A 56 -4.24 -12.43 8.50
N TRP A 57 -3.60 -11.67 9.39
CA TRP A 57 -4.32 -10.81 10.34
C TRP A 57 -4.65 -9.46 9.73
N VAL A 58 -5.76 -8.83 10.14
CA VAL A 58 -6.06 -7.46 9.68
C VAL A 58 -4.99 -6.49 10.18
N THR A 59 -4.52 -6.67 11.41
CA THR A 59 -3.43 -5.89 12.00
C THR A 59 -2.13 -6.06 11.22
N GLN A 60 -1.81 -7.27 10.77
CA GLN A 60 -0.65 -7.54 9.93
C GLN A 60 -0.73 -6.76 8.61
N HIS A 61 -1.91 -6.70 8.00
CA HIS A 61 -2.15 -5.89 6.81
C HIS A 61 -1.98 -4.38 7.07
N VAL A 62 -2.53 -3.88 8.18
CA VAL A 62 -2.38 -2.45 8.57
C VAL A 62 -0.91 -2.08 8.77
N LEU A 63 -0.13 -2.92 9.46
CA LEU A 63 1.31 -2.70 9.66
C LEU A 63 2.09 -2.78 8.34
N TRP A 64 1.69 -3.68 7.44
CA TRP A 64 2.27 -3.75 6.10
C TRP A 64 1.99 -2.47 5.30
N LEU A 65 0.76 -1.95 5.33
CA LEU A 65 0.39 -0.70 4.65
C LEU A 65 1.24 0.49 5.11
N GLU A 66 1.48 0.61 6.41
CA GLU A 66 2.34 1.67 6.96
C GLU A 66 3.82 1.51 6.53
N ALA A 67 4.34 0.28 6.54
CA ALA A 67 5.68 -0.01 6.02
C ALA A 67 5.80 0.34 4.52
N VAL A 68 4.78 0.00 3.74
CA VAL A 68 4.69 0.33 2.32
C VAL A 68 4.63 1.84 2.10
N ALA A 69 3.84 2.58 2.88
CA ALA A 69 3.78 4.04 2.79
C ALA A 69 5.17 4.67 2.98
N SER A 70 5.88 4.24 4.04
CA SER A 70 7.24 4.70 4.34
C SER A 70 8.25 4.33 3.25
N LEU A 71 8.16 3.10 2.72
CA LEU A 71 9.03 2.64 1.64
C LEU A 71 8.78 3.42 0.35
N THR A 72 7.52 3.62 0.00
CA THR A 72 7.10 4.28 -1.24
C THR A 72 7.49 5.76 -1.21
N ALA A 73 7.33 6.43 -0.06
CA ALA A 73 7.82 7.80 0.13
C ALA A 73 9.33 7.90 -0.09
N ARG A 74 10.14 6.98 0.46
CA ARG A 74 11.59 6.95 0.22
C ARG A 74 11.95 6.71 -1.25
N VAL A 75 11.22 5.83 -1.93
CA VAL A 75 11.41 5.60 -3.38
C VAL A 75 11.07 6.88 -4.14
N ARG A 76 9.92 7.50 -3.88
CA ARG A 76 9.55 8.79 -4.49
C ARG A 76 10.64 9.84 -4.27
N ASP A 77 11.07 10.05 -3.04
CA ASP A 77 12.03 11.11 -2.69
C ASP A 77 13.41 10.88 -3.33
N GLN A 78 13.81 9.62 -3.52
CA GLN A 78 15.02 9.27 -4.24
C GLN A 78 14.96 9.69 -5.72
N TRP A 79 13.79 9.59 -6.36
CA TRP A 79 13.63 9.79 -7.80
C TRP A 79 13.05 11.15 -8.19
N TYR A 80 12.38 11.83 -7.27
CA TYR A 80 11.76 13.14 -7.51
C TYR A 80 12.72 14.20 -8.07
N PRO A 81 14.00 14.30 -7.63
CA PRO A 81 14.94 15.26 -8.21
C PRO A 81 15.24 15.03 -9.69
N HIS A 82 15.04 13.81 -10.19
CA HIS A 82 15.29 13.41 -11.58
C HIS A 82 14.03 13.46 -12.43
N LEU A 83 12.87 13.16 -11.85
CA LEU A 83 11.58 13.02 -12.53
C LEU A 83 10.43 13.75 -11.80
N PRO A 84 10.50 15.09 -11.60
CA PRO A 84 9.58 15.82 -10.72
C PRO A 84 8.15 15.94 -11.25
N THR A 85 7.94 15.76 -12.54
CA THR A 85 6.63 15.92 -13.22
C THR A 85 6.22 14.68 -14.01
N SER A 86 6.86 13.54 -13.77
CA SER A 86 6.57 12.32 -14.50
C SER A 86 5.29 11.66 -13.99
N HIS A 87 4.55 10.99 -14.88
CA HIS A 87 3.35 10.25 -14.50
C HIS A 87 3.71 9.10 -13.56
N MET A 88 4.87 8.47 -13.74
CA MET A 88 5.34 7.43 -12.81
C MET A 88 5.56 7.97 -11.40
N THR A 89 6.21 9.12 -11.24
CA THR A 89 6.42 9.74 -9.92
C THR A 89 5.08 10.13 -9.29
N ALA A 90 4.12 10.62 -10.07
CA ALA A 90 2.78 10.93 -9.59
C ALA A 90 2.03 9.67 -9.10
N LEU A 91 2.10 8.56 -9.84
CA LEU A 91 1.51 7.27 -9.44
C LEU A 91 2.13 6.73 -8.14
N VAL A 92 3.46 6.74 -8.04
CA VAL A 92 4.17 6.29 -6.84
C VAL A 92 3.83 7.20 -5.65
N SER A 93 3.68 8.50 -5.87
CA SER A 93 3.24 9.44 -4.82
C SER A 93 1.81 9.15 -4.36
N ALA A 94 0.87 8.96 -5.30
CA ALA A 94 -0.51 8.62 -4.97
C ALA A 94 -0.60 7.29 -4.20
N TYR A 95 0.23 6.30 -4.56
CA TYR A 95 0.33 5.05 -3.84
C TYR A 95 0.81 5.26 -2.40
N ALA A 96 1.87 6.06 -2.19
CA ALA A 96 2.39 6.37 -0.86
C ALA A 96 1.33 7.07 0.01
N ASP A 97 0.67 8.08 -0.53
CA ASP A 97 -0.35 8.87 0.18
C ASP A 97 -1.56 8.01 0.55
N GLN A 98 -1.98 7.12 -0.35
CA GLN A 98 -3.10 6.22 -0.10
C GLN A 98 -2.77 5.16 0.97
N ALA A 99 -1.54 4.66 1.00
CA ALA A 99 -1.07 3.73 2.03
C ALA A 99 -0.89 4.43 3.40
N ALA A 100 -0.46 5.69 3.42
CA ALA A 100 -0.22 6.47 4.63
C ALA A 100 -1.49 6.67 5.49
N VAL A 101 -2.68 6.53 4.90
CA VAL A 101 -3.96 6.54 5.62
C VAL A 101 -4.01 5.49 6.74
N ALA A 102 -3.27 4.39 6.61
CA ALA A 102 -3.20 3.35 7.62
C ALA A 102 -2.34 3.72 8.84
N GLY A 103 -1.51 4.77 8.77
CA GLY A 103 -0.55 5.14 9.81
C GLY A 103 -1.16 5.36 11.20
N PRO A 104 -2.18 6.24 11.34
CA PRO A 104 -2.83 6.46 12.64
C PRO A 104 -3.45 5.18 13.23
N LEU A 105 -3.93 4.28 12.37
CA LEU A 105 -4.49 3.00 12.82
C LEU A 105 -3.39 2.02 13.25
N ALA A 106 -2.26 1.98 12.53
CA ALA A 106 -1.09 1.19 12.91
C ALA A 106 -0.58 1.59 14.30
N ASP A 107 -0.47 2.89 14.56
CA ASP A 107 -0.07 3.42 15.87
C ASP A 107 -1.07 3.03 16.96
N HIS A 108 -2.37 3.20 16.70
CA HIS A 108 -3.42 2.78 17.62
C HIS A 108 -3.33 1.29 17.98
N LEU A 109 -3.13 0.41 16.98
CA LEU A 109 -3.03 -1.02 17.21
C LEU A 109 -1.80 -1.39 18.03
N ARG A 110 -0.65 -0.74 17.79
CA ARG A 110 0.55 -0.95 18.62
C ARG A 110 0.33 -0.51 20.07
N GLU A 111 -0.27 0.65 20.27
CA GLU A 111 -0.58 1.16 21.61
C GLU A 111 -1.53 0.22 22.36
N ARG A 112 -2.61 -0.21 21.71
CA ARG A 112 -3.58 -1.15 22.29
C ARG A 112 -2.99 -2.52 22.55
N TRP A 113 -2.13 -3.00 21.67
CA TRP A 113 -1.44 -4.26 21.90
C TRP A 113 -0.49 -4.17 23.08
N ALA A 114 0.20 -3.06 23.27
CA ALA A 114 1.08 -2.87 24.42
C ALA A 114 0.30 -2.77 25.75
N ALA A 115 -0.88 -2.13 25.73
CA ALA A 115 -1.68 -1.88 26.92
C ALA A 115 -2.56 -3.08 27.32
N GLU A 116 -3.14 -3.76 26.35
CA GLU A 116 -4.25 -4.70 26.53
C GLU A 116 -3.99 -6.01 25.76
N ARG A 117 -2.73 -6.44 25.69
CA ARG A 117 -2.35 -7.68 25.01
C ARG A 117 -3.16 -8.87 25.56
N PRO A 118 -3.80 -9.68 24.71
CA PRO A 118 -4.54 -10.84 25.18
C PRO A 118 -3.59 -11.87 25.80
N GLU A 119 -4.01 -12.44 26.93
CA GLU A 119 -3.34 -13.57 27.57
C GLU A 119 -4.40 -14.65 27.89
N PRO A 120 -4.26 -15.88 27.34
CA PRO A 120 -3.15 -16.40 26.53
C PRO A 120 -3.15 -15.92 25.07
N LEU A 121 -1.97 -15.92 24.43
CA LEU A 121 -1.76 -15.58 23.02
C LEU A 121 -2.19 -16.71 22.07
N THR A 122 -3.50 -16.99 22.02
CA THR A 122 -4.10 -17.95 21.09
C THR A 122 -4.71 -17.24 19.88
N GLN A 123 -4.96 -17.97 18.79
CA GLN A 123 -5.63 -17.43 17.59
C GLN A 123 -6.97 -16.79 17.95
N GLU A 124 -7.79 -17.50 18.71
CA GLU A 124 -9.12 -17.04 19.11
C GLU A 124 -9.06 -15.73 19.90
N GLN A 125 -8.18 -15.64 20.91
CA GLN A 125 -8.05 -14.42 21.71
C GLN A 125 -7.57 -13.23 20.88
N VAL A 126 -6.69 -13.47 19.91
CA VAL A 126 -6.21 -12.44 18.98
C VAL A 126 -7.32 -12.00 18.02
N THR A 127 -8.14 -12.92 17.51
CA THR A 127 -9.31 -12.59 16.69
C THR A 127 -10.28 -11.70 17.46
N TRP A 128 -10.60 -12.05 18.71
CA TRP A 128 -11.48 -11.25 19.55
C TRP A 128 -10.91 -9.85 19.83
N TRP A 129 -9.59 -9.78 20.06
CA TRP A 129 -8.89 -8.51 20.22
C TRP A 129 -8.98 -7.65 18.94
N GLU A 130 -8.79 -8.23 17.75
CA GLU A 130 -8.96 -7.51 16.48
C GLU A 130 -10.41 -7.08 16.25
N GLU A 131 -11.41 -7.87 16.63
CA GLU A 131 -12.82 -7.48 16.52
C GLU A 131 -13.16 -6.29 17.41
N TRP A 132 -12.56 -6.23 18.60
CA TRP A 132 -12.74 -5.13 19.54
C TRP A 132 -12.04 -3.84 19.09
N HIS A 133 -10.80 -3.94 18.60
CA HIS A 133 -9.98 -2.77 18.25
C HIS A 133 -10.04 -2.38 16.77
N LEU A 134 -10.62 -3.21 15.91
CA LEU A 134 -10.90 -2.93 14.50
C LEU A 134 -12.38 -3.19 14.19
N PRO A 135 -13.29 -2.28 14.57
CA PRO A 135 -14.71 -2.39 14.27
C PRO A 135 -14.96 -2.48 12.75
N ALA A 136 -16.10 -3.05 12.36
CA ALA A 136 -16.46 -3.29 10.97
C ALA A 136 -16.27 -2.07 10.06
N ALA A 137 -16.64 -0.86 10.50
CA ALA A 137 -16.47 0.36 9.73
C ALA A 137 -15.00 0.68 9.38
N GLN A 138 -14.06 0.38 10.29
CA GLN A 138 -12.62 0.56 10.00
C GLN A 138 -12.13 -0.52 9.02
N ARG A 139 -12.65 -1.74 9.11
CA ARG A 139 -12.34 -2.82 8.15
C ARG A 139 -12.82 -2.46 6.74
N GLU A 140 -14.03 -1.94 6.61
CA GLU A 140 -14.55 -1.45 5.31
C GLU A 140 -13.69 -0.32 4.73
N GLN A 141 -13.19 0.58 5.57
CA GLN A 141 -12.25 1.62 5.14
C GLN A 141 -10.92 1.03 4.67
N LEU A 142 -10.38 0.02 5.36
CA LEU A 142 -9.17 -0.68 4.96
C LEU A 142 -9.35 -1.42 3.63
N ASP A 143 -10.51 -2.03 3.41
CA ASP A 143 -10.83 -2.67 2.13
C ASP A 143 -10.86 -1.65 1.00
N ALA A 144 -11.46 -0.49 1.22
CA ALA A 144 -11.47 0.60 0.25
C ALA A 144 -10.06 1.16 -0.04
N VAL A 145 -9.21 1.30 0.98
CA VAL A 145 -7.80 1.69 0.83
C VAL A 145 -7.06 0.65 -0.01
N THR A 146 -7.23 -0.63 0.32
CA THR A 146 -6.58 -1.76 -0.36
C THR A 146 -7.00 -1.81 -1.83
N HIS A 147 -8.30 -1.66 -2.11
CA HIS A 147 -8.82 -1.62 -3.47
C HIS A 147 -8.18 -0.50 -4.30
N ARG A 148 -8.08 0.72 -3.73
CA ARG A 148 -7.42 1.84 -4.42
C ARG A 148 -5.95 1.57 -4.69
N LEU A 149 -5.22 1.00 -3.73
CA LEU A 149 -3.82 0.62 -3.94
C LEU A 149 -3.66 -0.43 -5.04
N VAL A 150 -4.58 -1.39 -5.15
CA VAL A 150 -4.61 -2.37 -6.25
C VAL A 150 -4.77 -1.66 -7.60
N VAL A 151 -5.69 -0.68 -7.70
CA VAL A 151 -5.88 0.10 -8.93
C VAL A 151 -4.63 0.90 -9.29
N ILE A 152 -4.02 1.62 -8.35
CA ILE A 152 -2.80 2.39 -8.63
C ILE A 152 -1.66 1.44 -9.04
N GLY A 153 -1.50 0.34 -8.31
CA GLY A 153 -0.48 -0.67 -8.57
C GLY A 153 -0.63 -1.33 -9.95
N SER A 154 -1.87 -1.56 -10.42
CA SER A 154 -2.11 -2.14 -11.74
C SER A 154 -1.71 -1.20 -12.87
N VAL A 155 -1.95 0.11 -12.72
CA VAL A 155 -1.48 1.12 -13.68
C VAL A 155 0.04 1.16 -13.74
N VAL A 156 0.72 1.10 -12.58
CA VAL A 156 2.19 1.02 -12.53
C VAL A 156 2.71 -0.25 -13.23
N VAL A 157 2.10 -1.41 -12.96
CA VAL A 157 2.47 -2.68 -13.62
C VAL A 157 2.26 -2.57 -15.13
N ALA A 158 1.14 -2.03 -15.60
CA ALA A 158 0.86 -1.88 -17.02
C ALA A 158 1.87 -0.92 -17.71
N ALA A 159 2.22 0.18 -17.05
CA ALA A 159 3.23 1.12 -17.51
C ALA A 159 4.63 0.45 -17.64
N VAL A 160 5.03 -0.34 -16.64
CA VAL A 160 6.33 -1.01 -16.63
C VAL A 160 6.41 -2.15 -17.67
N THR A 161 5.35 -2.97 -17.76
CA THR A 161 5.34 -4.17 -18.62
C THR A 161 4.97 -3.88 -20.07
N GLY A 162 4.33 -2.74 -20.34
CA GLY A 162 3.72 -2.45 -21.63
C GLY A 162 2.46 -3.29 -21.91
N ALA A 163 1.92 -4.00 -20.91
CA ALA A 163 0.79 -4.92 -21.07
C ALA A 163 -0.48 -4.24 -21.63
N TRP A 164 -0.62 -2.92 -21.48
CA TRP A 164 -1.72 -2.15 -22.07
C TRP A 164 -1.76 -2.20 -23.61
N HIS A 165 -0.64 -2.53 -24.25
CA HIS A 165 -0.45 -2.49 -25.70
C HIS A 165 -0.31 -3.88 -26.33
N SER A 166 -0.43 -4.94 -25.53
CA SER A 166 -0.19 -6.33 -25.95
C SER A 166 -1.47 -7.06 -26.38
N GLY A 167 -2.56 -6.32 -26.60
CA GLY A 167 -3.88 -6.83 -27.03
C GLY A 167 -4.27 -6.31 -28.40
#